data_AF-A0A350X6U5-F1
#
_entry.id   AF-A0A350X6U5-F1
#
_cell.length_a   1.000
_cell.length_b   1.000
_cell.length_c   1.000
_cell.angle_alpha   90.00
_cell.angle_beta   90.00
_cell.angle_gamma   90.00
#
_symmetry.space_group_name_H-M   'P 1'
#
loop_
_entity.id
_entity.type
_entity.pdbx_description
1 polymer ?
#
loop_
_entity_poly.entity_id
_entity_poly.type
_entity_poly.pdbx_seq_one_letter_code
_entity_poly.pdbx_strand_id
1 'polypeptide(L)'
;MSFSWNPVNFSAKTLVFIDANLEAYQYLASGVLDQLEVRILDPEENGIFAITTQLQKFAAISGAIDAVHIFSHGSPGQLQLGSIILNSQTVEQYKRWLQQWQSCLGDEADLLIYGCNVAAGDGLSFVQQLSELTGANVAASVDLTGSSAKGGNWKLEVTTGEIKATAALKDEVMASYSGVLEIRTVTSATDDNNPGSLRNVIAQANSGDTIVFASSLANQTITLTQGEIRINPGKNITIDGANAANLTISGNNASRIFLIDANVVTSTNATIKNLKLVNGYVNPNAGAGPTNDSTKGRGGAIAGTDEASLTVENVEFNNNVADLGGGAIYMAWNSNLSVNNSKFNGNQAIAGNDERGAGAIAFVSPGTFTVRNSDFTNNRGIVGGAINSL
;
A
#
# COMPACT_ATOMS: atom_id res chain seq x y z
N MET A 1 -63.13 -5.32 -8.10
CA MET A 1 -61.76 -4.87 -8.40
C MET A 1 -60.99 -4.83 -7.09
N SER A 2 -60.21 -5.86 -6.78
CA SER A 2 -59.30 -5.83 -5.63
C SER A 2 -57.99 -5.19 -6.07
N PHE A 3 -57.65 -4.06 -5.47
CA PHE A 3 -56.30 -3.51 -5.59
C PHE A 3 -55.39 -4.36 -4.70
N SER A 4 -54.49 -5.14 -5.31
CA SER A 4 -53.37 -5.75 -4.61
C SER A 4 -52.39 -4.64 -4.27
N TRP A 5 -52.26 -4.34 -2.99
CA TRP A 5 -51.17 -3.53 -2.46
C TRP A 5 -49.90 -4.37 -2.58
N ASN A 6 -49.00 -4.02 -3.51
CA ASN A 6 -47.62 -4.49 -3.48
C ASN A 6 -46.90 -3.60 -2.45
N PRO A 7 -46.54 -4.11 -1.25
CA PRO A 7 -45.69 -3.33 -0.39
C PRO A 7 -44.37 -3.11 -1.13
N VAL A 8 -44.03 -1.84 -1.32
CA VAL A 8 -42.69 -1.40 -1.69
C VAL A 8 -41.72 -2.13 -0.76
N ASN A 9 -40.83 -2.92 -1.34
CA ASN A 9 -39.75 -3.57 -0.61
C ASN A 9 -39.04 -2.45 0.18
N PHE A 10 -39.07 -2.50 1.52
CA PHE A 10 -38.31 -1.56 2.32
C PHE A 10 -36.87 -1.62 1.82
N SER A 11 -36.34 -0.50 1.30
CA SER A 11 -34.97 -0.45 0.79
C SER A 11 -34.05 -0.97 1.89
N ALA A 12 -33.38 -2.10 1.63
CA ALA A 12 -32.46 -2.71 2.57
C ALA A 12 -31.48 -1.64 3.08
N LYS A 13 -31.36 -1.51 4.40
CA LYS A 13 -30.49 -0.53 5.05
C LYS A 13 -29.05 -0.94 4.82
N THR A 14 -28.44 -0.30 3.85
CA THR A 14 -27.17 -0.74 3.28
C THR A 14 -26.13 0.37 3.39
N LEU A 15 -24.95 0.02 3.87
CA LEU A 15 -23.79 0.90 3.88
C LEU A 15 -22.69 0.36 2.97
N VAL A 16 -22.06 1.26 2.24
CA VAL A 16 -20.95 0.95 1.34
C VAL A 16 -19.69 1.63 1.85
N PHE A 17 -18.62 0.87 2.01
CA PHE A 17 -17.30 1.37 2.34
C PHE A 17 -16.37 1.13 1.16
N ILE A 18 -15.63 2.16 0.76
CA ILE A 18 -14.65 2.05 -0.32
C ILE A 18 -13.32 2.56 0.22
N ASP A 19 -12.31 1.71 0.22
CA ASP A 19 -10.96 2.07 0.61
C ASP A 19 -10.31 2.97 -0.45
N ALA A 20 -9.82 4.14 -0.04
CA ALA A 20 -9.15 5.08 -0.95
C ALA A 20 -7.76 4.59 -1.41
N ASN A 21 -7.23 3.51 -0.84
CA ASN A 21 -6.05 2.82 -1.38
C ASN A 21 -6.33 2.12 -2.72
N LEU A 22 -7.60 1.88 -3.07
CA LEU A 22 -7.95 1.27 -4.36
C LEU A 22 -7.63 2.18 -5.55
N GLU A 23 -7.13 1.57 -6.64
CA GLU A 23 -6.98 2.24 -7.93
C GLU A 23 -8.33 2.82 -8.36
N ALA A 24 -8.36 4.11 -8.74
CA ALA A 24 -9.56 4.82 -9.19
C ALA A 24 -10.77 4.64 -8.25
N TYR A 25 -10.56 4.65 -6.92
CA TYR A 25 -11.65 4.50 -5.94
C TYR A 25 -12.77 5.53 -6.14
N GLN A 26 -12.49 6.73 -6.65
CA GLN A 26 -13.51 7.74 -6.95
C GLN A 26 -14.47 7.26 -8.04
N TYR A 27 -13.97 6.48 -9.01
CA TYR A 27 -14.81 5.87 -10.04
C TYR A 27 -15.76 4.83 -9.44
N LEU A 28 -15.25 3.96 -8.55
CA LEU A 28 -16.09 3.03 -7.78
C LEU A 28 -17.12 3.79 -6.95
N ALA A 29 -16.72 4.83 -6.24
CA ALA A 29 -17.60 5.67 -5.42
C ALA A 29 -18.71 6.34 -6.23
N SER A 30 -18.39 6.87 -7.42
CA SER A 30 -19.39 7.44 -8.34
C SER A 30 -20.36 6.41 -8.91
N GLY A 31 -19.96 5.13 -8.88
CA GLY A 31 -20.75 4.01 -9.33
C GLY A 31 -21.66 3.39 -8.27
N VAL A 32 -21.58 3.82 -7.02
CA VAL A 32 -22.52 3.36 -5.97
C VAL A 32 -23.95 3.74 -6.37
N LEU A 33 -24.90 2.82 -6.16
CA LEU A 33 -26.31 3.06 -6.44
C LEU A 33 -26.84 4.22 -5.60
N ASP A 34 -27.62 5.13 -6.21
CA ASP A 34 -27.97 6.45 -5.65
C ASP A 34 -28.71 6.39 -4.30
N GLN A 35 -29.37 5.26 -3.99
CA GLN A 35 -30.08 5.04 -2.73
C GLN A 35 -29.19 4.55 -1.58
N LEU A 36 -27.92 4.23 -1.83
CA LEU A 36 -27.00 3.68 -0.84
C LEU A 36 -26.10 4.76 -0.27
N GLU A 37 -25.80 4.67 1.02
CA GLU A 37 -24.85 5.56 1.67
C GLU A 37 -23.44 5.03 1.51
N VAL A 38 -22.52 5.86 1.01
CA VAL A 38 -21.11 5.52 0.79
C VAL A 38 -20.20 6.30 1.73
N ARG A 39 -19.25 5.60 2.37
CA ARG A 39 -18.14 6.18 3.14
C ARG A 39 -16.82 5.75 2.52
N ILE A 40 -16.05 6.71 2.05
CA ILE A 40 -14.67 6.49 1.63
C ILE A 40 -13.80 6.29 2.87
N LEU A 41 -12.96 5.26 2.94
CA LEU A 41 -11.98 5.10 4.02
C LEU A 41 -10.69 5.83 3.64
N ASP A 42 -10.23 6.72 4.52
CA ASP A 42 -8.98 7.46 4.36
C ASP A 42 -7.77 6.49 4.50
N PRO A 43 -6.74 6.58 3.64
CA PRO A 43 -5.57 5.70 3.75
C PRO A 43 -4.82 5.80 5.09
N GLU A 44 -4.94 6.93 5.80
CA GLU A 44 -4.28 7.16 7.09
C GLU A 44 -5.15 6.75 8.29
N GLU A 45 -6.46 6.58 8.11
CA GLU A 45 -7.36 6.24 9.22
C GLU A 45 -7.40 4.73 9.50
N ASN A 46 -7.62 4.36 10.76
CA ASN A 46 -7.88 2.96 11.10
C ASN A 46 -9.25 2.56 10.53
N GLY A 47 -9.26 1.76 9.46
CA GLY A 47 -10.48 1.42 8.75
C GLY A 47 -11.52 0.68 9.59
N ILE A 48 -11.11 -0.18 10.52
CA ILE A 48 -12.06 -0.84 11.44
C ILE A 48 -12.74 0.18 12.34
N PHE A 49 -11.99 1.09 12.94
CA PHE A 49 -12.56 2.16 13.77
C PHE A 49 -13.52 3.06 12.97
N ALA A 50 -13.13 3.43 11.74
CA ALA A 50 -13.94 4.26 10.85
C ALA A 50 -15.27 3.58 10.48
N ILE A 51 -15.22 2.30 10.07
CA ILE A 51 -16.41 1.49 9.78
C ILE A 51 -17.28 1.40 11.03
N THR A 52 -16.70 1.03 12.18
CA THR A 52 -17.43 0.90 13.45
C THR A 52 -18.21 2.16 13.80
N THR A 53 -17.55 3.32 13.68
CA THR A 53 -18.15 4.63 13.98
C THR A 53 -19.30 4.93 13.01
N GLN A 54 -19.17 4.58 11.74
CA GLN A 54 -20.22 4.83 10.75
C GLN A 54 -21.41 3.89 10.93
N LEU A 55 -21.18 2.60 11.21
CA LEU A 55 -22.24 1.65 11.53
C LEU A 55 -23.06 2.11 12.75
N GLN A 56 -22.39 2.57 13.81
CA GLN A 56 -23.06 3.10 15.00
C GLN A 56 -23.91 4.34 14.70
N LYS A 57 -23.36 5.30 13.95
CA LYS A 57 -24.10 6.51 13.55
C LYS A 57 -25.34 6.17 12.73
N PHE A 58 -25.18 5.28 11.76
CA PHE A 58 -26.28 4.87 10.90
C PHE A 58 -27.33 4.10 11.69
N ALA A 59 -26.94 3.13 12.51
CA ALA A 59 -27.88 2.33 13.30
C ALA A 59 -28.64 3.14 14.35
N ALA A 60 -28.01 4.19 14.92
CA ALA A 60 -28.67 5.09 15.86
C ALA A 60 -29.82 5.91 15.21
N ILE A 61 -29.76 6.13 13.89
CA ILE A 61 -30.75 6.92 13.13
C ILE A 61 -31.76 6.01 12.44
N SER A 62 -31.27 4.95 11.78
CA SER A 62 -32.02 4.11 10.84
C SER A 62 -32.41 2.75 11.43
N GLY A 63 -31.92 2.40 12.63
CA GLY A 63 -32.05 1.06 13.22
C GLY A 63 -31.09 0.04 12.62
N ALA A 64 -31.28 -1.25 12.95
CA ALA A 64 -30.40 -2.34 12.52
C ALA A 64 -30.14 -2.34 11.01
N ILE A 65 -28.89 -2.59 10.63
CA ILE A 65 -28.36 -2.56 9.26
C ILE A 65 -28.53 -3.94 8.62
N ASP A 66 -29.00 -3.99 7.37
CA ASP A 66 -29.29 -5.22 6.65
C ASP A 66 -28.09 -5.67 5.81
N ALA A 67 -27.27 -4.74 5.30
CA ALA A 67 -26.11 -5.07 4.48
C ALA A 67 -24.96 -4.08 4.63
N VAL A 68 -23.73 -4.59 4.56
CA VAL A 68 -22.50 -3.82 4.50
C VAL A 68 -21.66 -4.32 3.33
N HIS A 69 -21.33 -3.43 2.40
CA HIS A 69 -20.41 -3.70 1.31
C HIS A 69 -19.06 -3.05 1.61
N ILE A 70 -17.97 -3.79 1.50
CA ILE A 70 -16.62 -3.28 1.68
C ILE A 70 -15.83 -3.55 0.40
N PHE A 71 -15.37 -2.49 -0.25
CA PHE A 71 -14.45 -2.55 -1.38
C PHE A 71 -13.06 -2.16 -0.90
N SER A 72 -12.12 -3.10 -0.95
CA SER A 72 -10.73 -2.84 -0.58
C SER A 72 -9.77 -3.85 -1.20
N HIS A 73 -8.46 -3.60 -1.09
CA HIS A 73 -7.50 -4.59 -1.53
C HIS A 73 -7.58 -5.86 -0.66
N GLY A 74 -7.50 -7.02 -1.29
CA GLY A 74 -7.51 -8.33 -0.65
C GLY A 74 -6.38 -9.25 -1.12
N SER A 75 -6.06 -10.24 -0.29
CA SER A 75 -5.31 -11.45 -0.66
C SER A 75 -5.77 -12.61 0.24
N PRO A 76 -5.32 -13.87 0.03
CA PRO A 76 -5.74 -15.01 0.85
C PRO A 76 -5.71 -14.72 2.36
N GLY A 77 -6.90 -14.66 2.98
CA GLY A 77 -7.07 -14.43 4.41
C GLY A 77 -6.76 -13.01 4.90
N GLN A 78 -6.76 -12.01 4.02
CA GLN A 78 -6.33 -10.65 4.34
C GLN A 78 -7.15 -9.58 3.61
N LEU A 79 -7.43 -8.48 4.32
CA LEU A 79 -8.00 -7.24 3.79
C LEU A 79 -7.16 -6.04 4.22
N GLN A 80 -6.97 -5.08 3.33
CA GLN A 80 -6.52 -3.73 3.70
C GLN A 80 -7.74 -2.85 3.98
N LEU A 81 -7.71 -2.08 5.08
CA LEU A 81 -8.78 -1.15 5.46
C LEU A 81 -8.17 0.15 6.01
N GLY A 82 -8.04 1.16 5.15
CA GLY A 82 -7.31 2.39 5.46
C GLY A 82 -5.85 2.07 5.79
N SER A 83 -5.40 2.42 6.99
CA SER A 83 -4.03 2.20 7.46
C SER A 83 -3.76 0.81 8.04
N ILE A 84 -4.76 -0.08 8.12
CA ILE A 84 -4.59 -1.39 8.75
C ILE A 84 -4.72 -2.56 7.77
N ILE A 85 -4.10 -3.66 8.17
CA ILE A 85 -4.30 -4.99 7.59
C ILE A 85 -5.12 -5.82 8.57
N LEU A 86 -6.28 -6.30 8.13
CA LEU A 86 -7.11 -7.26 8.84
C LEU A 86 -6.86 -8.66 8.29
N ASN A 87 -6.38 -9.59 9.11
CA ASN A 87 -6.17 -10.99 8.76
C ASN A 87 -6.31 -11.87 10.02
N SER A 88 -6.15 -13.19 9.90
CA SER A 88 -6.25 -14.12 11.05
C SER A 88 -5.26 -13.85 12.18
N GLN A 89 -4.17 -13.11 11.95
CA GLN A 89 -3.20 -12.75 12.99
C GLN A 89 -3.57 -11.44 13.69
N THR A 90 -4.19 -10.49 12.99
CA THR A 90 -4.54 -9.16 13.52
C THR A 90 -5.99 -9.06 13.99
N VAL A 91 -6.88 -9.95 13.56
CA VAL A 91 -8.33 -9.89 13.84
C VAL A 91 -8.66 -9.83 15.34
N GLU A 92 -7.92 -10.55 16.18
CA GLU A 92 -8.16 -10.56 17.64
C GLU A 92 -7.88 -9.18 18.27
N GLN A 93 -6.99 -8.38 17.70
CA GLN A 93 -6.71 -7.01 18.16
C GLN A 93 -7.94 -6.09 17.95
N TYR A 94 -8.77 -6.41 16.95
CA TYR A 94 -9.94 -5.63 16.54
C TYR A 94 -11.26 -6.23 17.01
N LYS A 95 -11.23 -7.34 17.74
CA LYS A 95 -12.40 -8.09 18.20
C LYS A 95 -13.48 -7.24 18.84
N ARG A 96 -13.11 -6.31 19.73
CA ARG A 96 -14.08 -5.44 20.42
C ARG A 96 -14.85 -4.56 19.44
N TRP A 97 -14.19 -4.05 18.40
CA TRP A 97 -14.85 -3.24 17.37
C TRP A 97 -15.70 -4.12 16.44
N LEU A 98 -15.21 -5.30 16.04
CA LEU A 98 -15.98 -6.24 15.23
C LEU A 98 -17.26 -6.72 15.96
N GLN A 99 -17.18 -6.96 17.27
CA GLN A 99 -18.36 -7.28 18.09
C GLN A 99 -19.30 -6.08 18.27
N GLN A 100 -18.80 -4.84 18.17
CA GLN A 100 -19.69 -3.67 18.12
C GLN A 100 -20.47 -3.62 16.81
N TRP A 101 -19.93 -4.16 15.71
CA TRP A 101 -20.69 -4.26 14.45
C TRP A 101 -21.91 -5.13 14.66
N GLN A 102 -21.77 -6.27 15.33
CA GLN A 102 -22.89 -7.15 15.67
C GLN A 102 -24.06 -6.42 16.35
N SER A 103 -23.78 -5.43 17.21
CA SER A 103 -24.83 -4.65 17.87
C SER A 103 -25.56 -3.65 16.95
N CYS A 104 -25.00 -3.36 15.78
CA CYS A 104 -25.55 -2.47 14.76
C CYS A 104 -26.21 -3.23 13.59
N LEU A 105 -25.81 -4.48 13.38
CA LEU A 105 -26.30 -5.34 12.31
C LEU A 105 -27.60 -6.05 12.72
N GLY A 106 -28.47 -6.35 11.75
CA GLY A 106 -29.60 -7.26 11.95
C GLY A 106 -29.14 -8.72 12.08
N ASP A 107 -30.01 -9.58 12.61
CA ASP A 107 -29.72 -11.00 12.89
C ASP A 107 -29.33 -11.82 11.64
N GLU A 108 -29.71 -11.34 10.45
CA GLU A 108 -29.41 -11.95 9.15
C GLU A 108 -28.69 -10.97 8.21
N ALA A 109 -27.96 -10.00 8.77
CA ALA A 109 -27.27 -9.00 7.97
C ALA A 109 -26.16 -9.63 7.11
N ASP A 110 -25.96 -9.06 5.93
CA ASP A 110 -24.93 -9.51 5.01
C ASP A 110 -23.70 -8.60 5.04
N LEU A 111 -22.51 -9.19 5.09
CA LEU A 111 -21.22 -8.52 4.95
C LEU A 111 -20.55 -8.98 3.66
N LEU A 112 -20.57 -8.14 2.63
CA LEU A 112 -20.02 -8.43 1.31
C LEU A 112 -18.65 -7.77 1.17
N ILE A 113 -17.63 -8.61 1.00
CA ILE A 113 -16.23 -8.21 0.98
C ILE A 113 -15.71 -8.37 -0.45
N TYR A 114 -15.56 -7.24 -1.14
CA TYR A 114 -14.95 -7.15 -2.45
C TYR A 114 -13.47 -6.83 -2.28
N GLY A 115 -12.64 -7.87 -2.35
CA GLY A 115 -11.18 -7.79 -2.37
C GLY A 115 -10.65 -9.09 -2.94
N CYS A 116 -9.57 -9.06 -3.72
CA CYS A 116 -9.12 -10.26 -4.43
C CYS A 116 -8.76 -11.40 -3.46
N ASN A 117 -9.18 -12.62 -3.79
CA ASN A 117 -8.73 -13.87 -3.16
C ASN A 117 -8.95 -13.95 -1.64
N VAL A 118 -9.77 -13.11 -1.03
CA VAL A 118 -9.90 -13.02 0.45
C VAL A 118 -10.25 -14.36 1.08
N ALA A 119 -11.09 -15.14 0.41
CA ALA A 119 -11.53 -16.47 0.85
C ALA A 119 -10.71 -17.63 0.25
N ALA A 120 -9.69 -17.34 -0.57
CA ALA A 120 -8.91 -18.38 -1.24
C ALA A 120 -8.00 -19.13 -0.25
N GLY A 121 -7.83 -20.44 -0.45
CA GLY A 121 -6.96 -21.28 0.38
C GLY A 121 -7.30 -21.18 1.87
N ASP A 122 -6.31 -20.81 2.68
CA ASP A 122 -6.47 -20.63 4.14
C ASP A 122 -7.39 -19.45 4.50
N GLY A 123 -7.73 -18.59 3.54
CA GLY A 123 -8.62 -17.44 3.72
C GLY A 123 -10.07 -17.80 4.10
N LEU A 124 -10.50 -19.04 3.87
CA LEU A 124 -11.80 -19.52 4.36
C LEU A 124 -11.92 -19.40 5.88
N SER A 125 -10.84 -19.71 6.61
CA SER A 125 -10.82 -19.61 8.08
C SER A 125 -10.96 -18.18 8.57
N PHE A 126 -10.38 -17.22 7.84
CA PHE A 126 -10.51 -15.79 8.11
C PHE A 126 -11.94 -15.31 7.91
N VAL A 127 -12.59 -15.72 6.81
CA VAL A 127 -13.99 -15.36 6.52
C VAL A 127 -14.95 -15.95 7.57
N GLN A 128 -14.71 -17.18 8.03
CA GLN A 128 -15.46 -17.78 9.13
C GLN A 128 -15.30 -17.00 10.44
N GLN A 129 -14.07 -16.64 10.81
CA GLN A 129 -13.81 -15.83 12.01
C GLN A 129 -14.51 -14.47 11.95
N LEU A 130 -14.54 -13.81 10.79
CA LEU A 130 -15.30 -12.55 10.62
C LEU A 130 -16.80 -12.75 10.82
N SER A 131 -17.38 -13.82 10.28
CA SER A 131 -18.79 -14.14 10.47
C SER A 131 -19.11 -14.38 11.95
N GLU A 132 -18.27 -15.13 12.66
CA GLU A 132 -18.44 -15.38 14.10
C GLU A 132 -18.34 -14.10 14.94
N LEU A 133 -17.40 -13.20 14.60
CA LEU A 133 -17.17 -11.97 15.35
C LEU A 133 -18.22 -10.87 15.10
N THR A 134 -18.78 -10.84 13.88
CA THR A 134 -19.75 -9.82 13.47
C THR A 134 -21.20 -10.29 13.57
N GLY A 135 -21.42 -11.60 13.64
CA GLY A 135 -22.77 -12.20 13.57
C GLY A 135 -23.41 -12.13 12.18
N ALA A 136 -22.70 -11.64 11.17
CA ALA A 136 -23.22 -11.47 9.81
C ALA A 136 -22.97 -12.73 8.94
N ASN A 137 -23.80 -12.88 7.91
CA ASN A 137 -23.47 -13.76 6.78
C ASN A 137 -22.40 -13.06 5.94
N VAL A 138 -21.22 -13.67 5.80
CA VAL A 138 -20.10 -13.06 5.09
C VAL A 138 -19.98 -13.66 3.70
N ALA A 139 -19.82 -12.80 2.69
CA ALA A 139 -19.48 -13.20 1.33
C ALA A 139 -18.12 -12.62 0.91
N ALA A 140 -17.25 -13.42 0.28
CA ALA A 140 -15.93 -13.00 -0.18
C ALA A 140 -15.47 -13.79 -1.42
N SER A 141 -14.54 -13.24 -2.19
CA SER A 141 -14.03 -13.88 -3.42
C SER A 141 -12.89 -14.85 -3.17
N VAL A 142 -12.74 -15.85 -4.04
CA VAL A 142 -11.58 -16.77 -4.08
C VAL A 142 -10.62 -16.48 -5.25
N ASP A 143 -10.96 -15.50 -6.09
CA ASP A 143 -10.18 -15.10 -7.26
C ASP A 143 -10.01 -13.58 -7.33
N LEU A 144 -9.51 -13.07 -8.47
CA LEU A 144 -9.35 -11.63 -8.65
C LEU A 144 -10.71 -10.93 -8.71
N THR A 145 -10.94 -9.97 -7.81
CA THR A 145 -12.12 -9.10 -7.85
C THR A 145 -11.84 -7.86 -8.70
N GLY A 146 -12.70 -7.54 -9.67
CA GLY A 146 -12.60 -6.34 -10.50
C GLY A 146 -12.63 -6.62 -12.01
N SER A 147 -11.67 -6.05 -12.74
CA SER A 147 -11.65 -6.00 -14.20
C SER A 147 -11.54 -7.39 -14.85
N SER A 148 -12.50 -7.72 -15.71
CA SER A 148 -12.47 -8.93 -16.55
C SER A 148 -11.31 -8.94 -17.55
N ALA A 149 -10.87 -7.77 -18.01
CA ALA A 149 -9.70 -7.63 -18.87
C ALA A 149 -8.39 -8.06 -18.17
N LYS A 150 -8.35 -8.01 -16.83
CA LYS A 150 -7.24 -8.49 -16.00
C LYS A 150 -7.51 -9.89 -15.39
N GLY A 151 -8.56 -10.58 -15.86
CA GLY A 151 -8.93 -11.92 -15.38
C GLY A 151 -9.74 -11.94 -14.09
N GLY A 152 -10.24 -10.79 -13.64
CA GLY A 152 -11.10 -10.69 -12.46
C GLY A 152 -12.61 -10.69 -12.76
N ASN A 153 -13.42 -10.74 -11.72
CA ASN A 153 -14.87 -10.61 -11.79
C ASN A 153 -15.44 -9.97 -10.50
N TRP A 154 -16.75 -9.80 -10.36
CA TRP A 154 -17.37 -9.20 -9.16
C TRP A 154 -18.15 -10.20 -8.30
N LYS A 155 -17.91 -11.49 -8.52
CA LYS A 155 -18.57 -12.58 -7.80
C LYS A 155 -17.84 -12.83 -6.48
N LEU A 156 -18.63 -13.22 -5.48
CA LEU A 156 -18.17 -13.64 -4.16
C LEU A 156 -18.56 -15.12 -4.02
N GLU A 157 -17.59 -16.01 -4.23
CA GLU A 157 -17.84 -17.46 -4.33
C GLU A 157 -18.07 -18.15 -2.98
N VAL A 158 -17.51 -17.58 -1.91
CA VAL A 158 -17.60 -18.14 -0.57
C VAL A 158 -18.62 -17.35 0.23
N THR A 159 -19.54 -18.07 0.86
CA THR A 159 -20.50 -17.49 1.81
C THR A 159 -20.51 -18.30 3.11
N THR A 160 -20.70 -17.64 4.26
CA THR A 160 -20.91 -18.31 5.56
C THR A 160 -22.38 -18.56 5.90
N GLY A 161 -23.30 -18.01 5.09
CA GLY A 161 -24.74 -18.16 5.19
C GLY A 161 -25.46 -17.74 3.90
N GLU A 162 -26.77 -17.52 3.98
CA GLU A 162 -27.57 -17.01 2.85
C GLU A 162 -27.33 -15.52 2.67
N ILE A 163 -26.97 -15.11 1.45
CA ILE A 163 -26.75 -13.69 1.09
C ILE A 163 -27.97 -13.17 0.34
N LYS A 164 -28.61 -12.14 0.88
CA LYS A 164 -29.84 -11.49 0.38
C LYS A 164 -29.53 -10.15 -0.29
N ALA A 165 -28.43 -9.52 0.07
CA ALA A 165 -27.98 -8.26 -0.50
C ALA A 165 -27.70 -8.38 -2.00
N THR A 166 -27.94 -7.28 -2.70
CA THR A 166 -27.66 -7.15 -4.14
C THR A 166 -26.42 -6.30 -4.37
N ALA A 167 -25.89 -6.25 -5.59
CA ALA A 167 -24.69 -5.47 -5.89
C ALA A 167 -24.88 -3.98 -5.52
N ALA A 168 -23.84 -3.39 -4.91
CA ALA A 168 -23.86 -1.99 -4.51
C ALA A 168 -23.43 -1.01 -5.62
N LEU A 169 -22.83 -1.53 -6.70
CA LEU A 169 -22.33 -0.74 -7.83
C LEU A 169 -23.23 -0.89 -9.06
N LYS A 170 -23.32 0.18 -9.86
CA LYS A 170 -23.94 0.18 -11.19
C LYS A 170 -23.18 -0.78 -12.12
N ASP A 171 -23.92 -1.55 -12.93
CA ASP A 171 -23.33 -2.54 -13.86
C ASP A 171 -22.30 -1.93 -14.82
N GLU A 172 -22.55 -0.71 -15.29
CA GLU A 172 -21.66 0.03 -16.19
C GLU A 172 -20.30 0.32 -15.55
N VAL A 173 -20.27 0.61 -14.25
CA VAL A 173 -19.04 0.84 -13.48
C VAL A 173 -18.29 -0.47 -13.28
N MET A 174 -19.00 -1.54 -12.90
CA MET A 174 -18.41 -2.87 -12.75
C MET A 174 -17.79 -3.37 -14.08
N ALA A 175 -18.44 -3.10 -15.21
CA ALA A 175 -17.97 -3.48 -16.53
C ALA A 175 -16.75 -2.66 -17.01
N SER A 176 -16.65 -1.39 -16.60
CA SER A 176 -15.64 -0.45 -17.10
C SER A 176 -14.45 -0.26 -16.16
N TYR A 177 -14.53 -0.72 -14.91
CA TYR A 177 -13.42 -0.63 -13.97
C TYR A 177 -12.19 -1.39 -14.49
N SER A 178 -11.06 -0.70 -14.59
CA SER A 178 -9.80 -1.24 -15.14
C SER A 178 -8.89 -1.89 -14.10
N GLY A 179 -9.18 -1.72 -12.82
CA GLY A 179 -8.39 -2.25 -11.70
C GLY A 179 -8.78 -3.67 -11.29
N VAL A 180 -7.93 -4.31 -10.49
CA VAL A 180 -8.29 -5.47 -9.65
C VAL A 180 -7.92 -5.16 -8.22
N LEU A 181 -8.68 -5.66 -7.27
CA LEU A 181 -8.58 -5.31 -5.85
C LEU A 181 -7.52 -6.16 -5.12
N GLU A 182 -6.33 -6.35 -5.71
CA GLU A 182 -5.31 -7.28 -5.21
C GLU A 182 -4.28 -6.60 -4.30
N ILE A 183 -3.92 -7.22 -3.16
CA ILE A 183 -2.71 -6.87 -2.42
C ILE A 183 -1.51 -7.56 -3.08
N ARG A 184 -0.56 -6.77 -3.56
CA ARG A 184 0.67 -7.30 -4.17
C ARG A 184 1.62 -7.77 -3.07
N THR A 185 1.94 -9.07 -3.03
CA THR A 185 2.78 -9.64 -1.97
C THR A 185 4.10 -10.20 -2.52
N VAL A 186 5.22 -9.76 -1.94
CA VAL A 186 6.53 -10.37 -2.13
C VAL A 186 6.65 -11.61 -1.25
N THR A 187 6.93 -12.75 -1.86
CA THR A 187 6.96 -14.07 -1.18
C THR A 187 8.34 -14.73 -1.22
N SER A 188 9.27 -14.18 -2.01
CA SER A 188 10.63 -14.70 -2.16
C SER A 188 11.68 -13.65 -1.82
N ALA A 189 12.78 -14.09 -1.20
CA ALA A 189 13.95 -13.26 -0.95
C ALA A 189 14.96 -13.22 -2.13
N THR A 190 14.67 -13.93 -3.22
CA THR A 190 15.53 -13.94 -4.42
C THR A 190 15.40 -12.64 -5.22
N ASP A 191 16.50 -12.18 -5.81
CA ASP A 191 16.51 -11.12 -6.82
C ASP A 191 16.68 -11.73 -8.21
N ASP A 192 15.69 -12.52 -8.66
CA ASP A 192 15.75 -13.33 -9.90
C ASP A 192 14.69 -12.93 -10.93
N ASN A 193 13.85 -11.93 -10.64
CA ASN A 193 12.71 -11.49 -11.47
C ASN A 193 11.61 -12.55 -11.67
N ASN A 194 11.65 -13.66 -10.93
CA ASN A 194 10.59 -14.67 -10.94
C ASN A 194 9.38 -14.19 -10.12
N PRO A 195 8.17 -14.74 -10.37
CA PRO A 195 6.98 -14.44 -9.56
C PRO A 195 7.26 -14.53 -8.06
N GLY A 196 6.84 -13.51 -7.31
CA GLY A 196 7.06 -13.42 -5.87
C GLY A 196 8.36 -12.75 -5.43
N SER A 197 9.33 -12.50 -6.32
CA SER A 197 10.49 -11.64 -6.03
C SER A 197 10.09 -10.16 -5.99
N LEU A 198 10.78 -9.35 -5.17
CA LEU A 198 10.49 -7.91 -5.04
C LEU A 198 10.49 -7.18 -6.38
N ARG A 199 11.49 -7.48 -7.23
CA ARG A 199 11.63 -6.88 -8.56
C ARG A 199 10.44 -7.21 -9.47
N ASN A 200 10.02 -8.48 -9.48
CA ASN A 200 8.87 -8.90 -10.27
C ASN A 200 7.59 -8.23 -9.78
N VAL A 201 7.36 -8.21 -8.47
CA VAL A 201 6.16 -7.61 -7.87
C VAL A 201 6.09 -6.11 -8.16
N ILE A 202 7.20 -5.36 -8.03
CA ILE A 202 7.25 -3.94 -8.43
C ILE A 202 7.00 -3.76 -9.94
N ALA A 203 7.52 -4.66 -10.79
CA ALA A 203 7.30 -4.58 -12.22
C ALA A 203 5.80 -4.73 -12.58
N GLN A 204 5.09 -5.64 -11.90
CA GLN A 204 3.66 -5.90 -12.08
C GLN A 204 2.73 -4.90 -11.36
N ALA A 205 3.25 -4.13 -10.42
CA ALA A 205 2.46 -3.16 -9.67
C ALA A 205 1.95 -2.02 -10.55
N ASN A 206 0.68 -1.63 -10.35
CA ASN A 206 0.05 -0.44 -10.94
C ASN A 206 0.19 0.75 -9.99
N SER A 207 -0.09 1.96 -10.50
CA SER A 207 -0.22 3.14 -9.64
C SER A 207 -1.40 2.95 -8.68
N GLY A 208 -1.18 3.20 -7.40
CA GLY A 208 -2.11 2.95 -6.29
C GLY A 208 -1.78 1.69 -5.50
N ASP A 209 -1.05 0.73 -6.09
CA ASP A 209 -0.79 -0.55 -5.43
C ASP A 209 0.03 -0.38 -4.14
N THR A 210 -0.36 -1.12 -3.11
CA THR A 210 0.47 -1.39 -1.93
C THR A 210 1.14 -2.76 -2.09
N ILE A 211 2.47 -2.75 -2.05
CA ILE A 211 3.33 -3.92 -2.06
C ILE A 211 3.70 -4.27 -0.62
N VAL A 212 3.28 -5.44 -0.17
CA VAL A 212 3.62 -5.98 1.15
C VAL A 212 4.56 -7.17 1.03
N PHE A 213 5.10 -7.63 2.15
CA PHE A 213 5.98 -8.79 2.20
C PHE A 213 5.33 -9.89 3.03
N ALA A 214 5.45 -11.14 2.57
CA ALA A 214 5.00 -12.30 3.32
C ALA A 214 5.77 -12.39 4.65
N SER A 215 5.08 -12.79 5.71
CA SER A 215 5.67 -12.93 7.05
C SER A 215 6.80 -13.95 7.12
N SER A 216 6.84 -14.90 6.19
CA SER A 216 7.96 -15.83 6.00
C SER A 216 9.29 -15.13 5.70
N LEU A 217 9.27 -13.88 5.22
CA LEU A 217 10.45 -13.07 4.94
C LEU A 217 10.98 -12.32 6.18
N ALA A 218 10.33 -12.44 7.34
CA ALA A 218 10.83 -11.80 8.56
C ALA A 218 12.29 -12.20 8.87
N ASN A 219 13.12 -11.21 9.21
CA ASN A 219 14.56 -11.30 9.44
C ASN A 219 15.40 -11.79 8.24
N GLN A 220 14.80 -11.94 7.04
CA GLN A 220 15.56 -12.27 5.84
C GLN A 220 16.22 -11.04 5.22
N THR A 221 17.13 -11.29 4.27
CA THR A 221 17.74 -10.26 3.43
C THR A 221 17.44 -10.55 1.96
N ILE A 222 16.83 -9.59 1.28
CA ILE A 222 16.72 -9.54 -0.18
C ILE A 222 17.99 -8.87 -0.69
N THR A 223 18.94 -9.66 -1.17
CA THR A 223 20.21 -9.14 -1.72
C THR A 223 20.06 -8.89 -3.21
N LEU A 224 20.19 -7.63 -3.64
CA LEU A 224 20.14 -7.28 -5.05
C LEU A 224 21.40 -7.76 -5.77
N THR A 225 21.19 -8.43 -6.90
CA THR A 225 22.23 -8.97 -7.78
C THR A 225 22.05 -8.54 -9.23
N GLN A 226 20.88 -7.99 -9.58
CA GLN A 226 20.54 -7.51 -10.93
C GLN A 226 20.55 -5.98 -11.04
N GLY A 227 21.18 -5.29 -10.08
CA GLY A 227 21.24 -3.84 -10.03
C GLY A 227 20.04 -3.20 -9.34
N GLU A 228 19.89 -1.89 -9.50
CA GLU A 228 18.80 -1.12 -8.88
C GLU A 228 17.41 -1.54 -9.37
N ILE A 229 16.40 -1.34 -8.54
CA ILE A 229 14.99 -1.52 -8.90
C ILE A 229 14.41 -0.16 -9.25
N ARG A 230 13.98 0.00 -10.51
CA ARG A 230 13.36 1.24 -11.02
C ARG A 230 11.85 1.23 -10.76
N ILE A 231 11.36 2.29 -10.14
CA ILE A 231 9.93 2.63 -10.07
C ILE A 231 9.68 3.62 -11.22
N ASN A 232 9.01 3.15 -12.27
CA ASN A 232 8.85 3.89 -13.53
C ASN A 232 7.94 5.14 -13.40
N PRO A 233 8.02 6.09 -14.35
CA PRO A 233 7.23 7.32 -14.33
C PRO A 233 5.72 7.05 -14.18
N GLY A 234 5.08 7.72 -13.21
CA GLY A 234 3.65 7.60 -12.94
C GLY A 234 3.26 6.39 -12.09
N LYS A 235 4.19 5.51 -11.74
CA LYS A 235 3.94 4.36 -10.86
C LYS A 235 3.98 4.81 -9.39
N ASN A 236 2.86 5.35 -8.92
CA ASN A 236 2.75 5.77 -7.53
C ASN A 236 2.44 4.54 -6.65
N ILE A 237 3.37 4.11 -5.80
CA ILE A 237 3.21 2.86 -5.03
C ILE A 237 3.67 3.02 -3.59
N THR A 238 3.13 2.16 -2.73
CA THR A 238 3.60 1.97 -1.36
C THR A 238 4.33 0.63 -1.26
N ILE A 239 5.50 0.60 -0.63
CA ILE A 239 6.27 -0.61 -0.32
C ILE A 239 6.39 -0.72 1.19
N ASP A 240 5.71 -1.69 1.80
CA ASP A 240 5.56 -1.78 3.25
C ASP A 240 6.05 -3.13 3.81
N GLY A 241 7.14 -3.09 4.57
CA GLY A 241 7.72 -4.23 5.28
C GLY A 241 7.05 -4.61 6.60
N ALA A 242 5.94 -3.98 7.00
CA ALA A 242 5.30 -4.20 8.31
C ALA A 242 5.00 -5.68 8.61
N ASN A 243 4.60 -6.43 7.58
CA ASN A 243 4.25 -7.85 7.69
C ASN A 243 5.48 -8.78 7.75
N ALA A 244 6.69 -8.28 7.47
CA ALA A 244 7.94 -9.03 7.50
C ALA A 244 8.95 -8.32 8.42
N ALA A 245 8.77 -8.48 9.74
CA ALA A 245 9.59 -7.80 10.74
C ALA A 245 11.10 -7.96 10.49
N ASN A 246 11.85 -6.85 10.62
CA ASN A 246 13.30 -6.77 10.39
C ASN A 246 13.78 -7.17 8.97
N LEU A 247 12.90 -7.19 7.97
CA LEU A 247 13.30 -7.46 6.60
C LEU A 247 14.32 -6.43 6.10
N THR A 248 15.38 -6.95 5.49
CA THR A 248 16.46 -6.17 4.93
C THR A 248 16.44 -6.25 3.41
N ILE A 249 16.59 -5.13 2.73
CA ILE A 249 16.88 -5.05 1.29
C ILE A 249 18.29 -4.49 1.17
N SER A 250 19.17 -5.25 0.53
CA SER A 250 20.58 -4.89 0.40
C SER A 250 20.98 -4.63 -1.05
N GLY A 251 21.61 -3.49 -1.31
CA GLY A 251 22.27 -3.21 -2.60
C GLY A 251 23.59 -3.96 -2.81
N ASN A 252 23.95 -4.84 -1.87
CA ASN A 252 25.11 -5.74 -1.94
C ASN A 252 26.47 -5.05 -2.17
N ASN A 253 26.60 -3.79 -1.76
CA ASN A 253 27.73 -2.91 -2.07
C ASN A 253 28.02 -2.79 -3.58
N ALA A 254 27.05 -3.11 -4.43
CA ALA A 254 27.21 -3.24 -5.87
C ALA A 254 26.24 -2.36 -6.66
N SER A 255 25.07 -2.04 -6.09
CA SER A 255 24.09 -1.19 -6.74
C SER A 255 23.34 -0.30 -5.76
N ARG A 256 22.75 0.76 -6.30
CA ARG A 256 21.63 1.45 -5.66
C ARG A 256 20.48 0.46 -5.46
N ILE A 257 19.63 0.71 -4.45
CA ILE A 257 18.49 -0.16 -4.18
C ILE A 257 17.30 0.26 -5.03
N PHE A 258 16.85 1.51 -4.89
CA PHE A 258 15.69 2.04 -5.62
C PHE A 258 16.02 3.29 -6.42
N LEU A 259 15.49 3.37 -7.64
CA LEU A 259 15.40 4.61 -8.41
C LEU A 259 13.92 4.98 -8.58
N ILE A 260 13.52 6.13 -8.03
CA ILE A 260 12.18 6.71 -8.20
C ILE A 260 12.25 7.59 -9.44
N ASP A 261 11.85 7.02 -10.56
CA ASP A 261 11.94 7.67 -11.86
C ASP A 261 10.67 8.44 -12.16
N ALA A 262 10.82 9.74 -12.35
CA ALA A 262 9.81 10.73 -12.65
C ALA A 262 10.32 11.65 -13.75
N ASN A 263 9.43 12.46 -14.31
CA ASN A 263 9.79 13.53 -15.23
C ASN A 263 8.79 14.68 -15.13
N VAL A 264 9.10 15.79 -15.80
CA VAL A 264 8.29 17.02 -15.85
C VAL A 264 6.85 16.84 -16.35
N VAL A 265 6.54 15.73 -17.01
CA VAL A 265 5.17 15.39 -17.47
C VAL A 265 4.50 14.39 -16.54
N THR A 266 5.27 13.48 -15.93
CA THR A 266 4.75 12.36 -15.16
C THR A 266 5.54 12.25 -13.86
N SER A 267 4.96 12.81 -12.79
CA SER A 267 5.48 12.66 -11.43
C SER A 267 5.34 11.22 -10.96
N THR A 268 6.18 10.85 -10.01
CA THR A 268 6.17 9.52 -9.38
C THR A 268 6.30 9.69 -7.88
N ASN A 269 5.38 9.08 -7.14
CA ASN A 269 5.36 9.07 -5.68
C ASN A 269 5.63 7.66 -5.15
N ALA A 270 6.72 7.48 -4.42
CA ALA A 270 7.01 6.23 -3.74
C ALA A 270 6.94 6.43 -2.21
N THR A 271 6.18 5.58 -1.54
CA THR A 271 6.18 5.48 -0.08
C THR A 271 6.90 4.20 0.32
N ILE A 272 7.92 4.27 1.18
CA ILE A 272 8.68 3.11 1.66
C ILE A 272 8.61 3.06 3.18
N LYS A 273 8.15 1.93 3.73
CA LYS A 273 7.86 1.79 5.15
C LYS A 273 8.44 0.52 5.74
N ASN A 274 8.83 0.56 7.02
CA ASN A 274 9.08 -0.62 7.85
C ASN A 274 10.16 -1.58 7.30
N LEU A 275 11.24 -1.04 6.74
CA LEU A 275 12.30 -1.79 6.08
C LEU A 275 13.70 -1.37 6.55
N LYS A 276 14.68 -2.25 6.35
CA LYS A 276 16.10 -1.89 6.44
C LYS A 276 16.69 -1.81 5.04
N LEU A 277 17.20 -0.67 4.65
CA LEU A 277 17.86 -0.44 3.35
C LEU A 277 19.35 -0.29 3.58
N VAL A 278 20.12 -1.31 3.15
CA VAL A 278 21.52 -1.45 3.59
C VAL A 278 22.49 -1.70 2.45
N ASN A 279 23.73 -1.25 2.64
CA ASN A 279 24.84 -1.54 1.73
C ASN A 279 24.51 -1.20 0.26
N GLY A 280 23.70 -0.17 0.02
CA GLY A 280 23.49 0.38 -1.30
C GLY A 280 24.76 1.11 -1.77
N TYR A 281 25.13 0.95 -3.04
CA TYR A 281 26.32 1.58 -3.62
C TYR A 281 26.08 2.13 -5.01
N VAL A 282 26.49 3.38 -5.25
CA VAL A 282 26.43 3.98 -6.59
C VAL A 282 27.63 4.86 -6.86
N ASN A 283 28.19 4.73 -8.07
CA ASN A 283 29.22 5.63 -8.58
C ASN A 283 28.85 6.19 -9.96
N PRO A 284 29.56 7.20 -10.47
CA PRO A 284 29.23 7.82 -11.75
C PRO A 284 29.40 6.87 -12.96
N ASN A 285 30.14 5.76 -12.81
CA ASN A 285 30.50 4.86 -13.93
C ASN A 285 29.86 3.47 -13.82
N ALA A 286 29.25 3.12 -12.68
CA ALA A 286 28.65 1.82 -12.39
C ALA A 286 27.55 1.98 -11.32
N GLY A 287 26.47 1.21 -11.46
CA GLY A 287 25.37 1.20 -10.48
C GLY A 287 24.34 2.33 -10.65
N ALA A 288 24.53 3.23 -11.61
CA ALA A 288 23.46 4.10 -12.10
C ALA A 288 22.75 3.35 -13.24
N GLY A 289 21.47 3.01 -13.09
CA GLY A 289 20.65 2.54 -14.22
C GLY A 289 20.50 3.63 -15.29
N PRO A 290 19.64 3.44 -16.31
CA PRO A 290 19.59 4.31 -17.49
C PRO A 290 19.51 5.78 -17.06
N THR A 291 20.64 6.48 -17.29
CA THR A 291 21.05 7.67 -16.57
C THR A 291 20.27 8.88 -17.05
N ASN A 292 19.44 9.45 -16.18
CA ASN A 292 19.36 10.90 -16.16
C ASN A 292 20.64 11.45 -15.54
N ASP A 293 21.13 12.57 -16.05
CA ASP A 293 22.33 13.21 -15.52
C ASP A 293 22.16 13.66 -14.06
N SER A 294 20.93 13.79 -13.56
CA SER A 294 20.64 14.31 -12.23
C SER A 294 20.98 13.34 -11.08
N THR A 295 20.83 12.03 -11.25
CA THR A 295 21.03 11.03 -10.16
C THR A 295 22.34 10.25 -10.23
N LYS A 296 23.19 10.54 -11.23
CA LYS A 296 24.44 9.82 -11.50
C LYS A 296 25.39 9.90 -10.30
N GLY A 297 25.76 8.75 -9.73
CA GLY A 297 26.66 8.67 -8.57
C GLY A 297 26.06 9.17 -7.25
N ARG A 298 24.73 9.25 -7.11
CA ARG A 298 24.05 9.81 -5.91
C ARG A 298 23.00 8.88 -5.33
N GLY A 299 22.76 8.95 -4.02
CA GLY A 299 21.69 8.15 -3.39
C GLY A 299 22.06 6.68 -3.29
N GLY A 300 22.96 6.30 -2.39
CA GLY A 300 23.43 4.90 -2.31
C GLY A 300 22.30 3.89 -2.10
N ALA A 301 21.28 4.23 -1.31
CA ALA A 301 20.07 3.41 -1.18
C ALA A 301 19.01 3.82 -2.20
N ILE A 302 18.61 5.10 -2.20
CA ILE A 302 17.50 5.61 -2.99
C ILE A 302 17.92 6.89 -3.71
N ALA A 303 17.55 6.99 -4.99
CA ALA A 303 17.56 8.27 -5.69
C ALA A 303 16.19 8.58 -6.30
N GLY A 304 15.74 9.81 -6.17
CA GLY A 304 14.63 10.39 -6.91
C GLY A 304 15.13 11.34 -7.99
N THR A 305 14.56 11.22 -9.18
CA THR A 305 14.84 12.09 -10.33
C THR A 305 14.05 13.39 -10.21
N ASP A 306 14.14 14.27 -11.20
CA ASP A 306 13.39 15.53 -11.15
C ASP A 306 11.88 15.23 -11.08
N GLU A 307 11.14 15.99 -10.26
CA GLU A 307 9.71 15.80 -9.95
C GLU A 307 9.35 14.52 -9.16
N ALA A 308 10.34 13.81 -8.60
CA ALA A 308 10.08 12.63 -7.78
C ALA A 308 9.58 13.03 -6.38
N SER A 309 8.64 12.26 -5.83
CA SER A 309 8.21 12.38 -4.44
C SER A 309 8.52 11.09 -3.68
N LEU A 310 9.12 11.23 -2.51
CA LEU A 310 9.51 10.13 -1.64
C LEU A 310 9.02 10.38 -0.21
N THR A 311 8.28 9.42 0.32
CA THR A 311 7.96 9.34 1.75
C THR A 311 8.63 8.10 2.35
N VAL A 312 9.41 8.29 3.42
CA VAL A 312 10.03 7.19 4.17
C VAL A 312 9.57 7.19 5.62
N GLU A 313 9.06 6.05 6.09
CA GLU A 313 8.50 5.92 7.43
C GLU A 313 9.00 4.67 8.14
N ASN A 314 9.61 4.81 9.31
CA ASN A 314 10.16 3.68 10.05
C ASN A 314 11.15 2.85 9.21
N VAL A 315 12.08 3.54 8.53
CA VAL A 315 13.11 2.90 7.69
C VAL A 315 14.49 3.09 8.31
N GLU A 316 15.30 2.04 8.30
CA GLU A 316 16.71 2.11 8.69
C GLU A 316 17.63 2.10 7.46
N PHE A 317 18.35 3.19 7.24
CA PHE A 317 19.37 3.34 6.20
C PHE A 317 20.76 3.08 6.80
N ASN A 318 21.35 1.92 6.49
CA ASN A 318 22.63 1.52 7.07
C ASN A 318 23.72 1.30 6.01
N ASN A 319 24.88 1.95 6.21
CA ASN A 319 26.09 1.73 5.41
C ASN A 319 25.88 1.90 3.90
N ASN A 320 24.98 2.80 3.50
CA ASN A 320 24.81 3.12 2.08
C ASN A 320 25.86 4.13 1.66
N VAL A 321 26.39 3.97 0.45
CA VAL A 321 27.49 4.77 -0.07
C VAL A 321 27.14 5.30 -1.44
N ALA A 322 27.30 6.61 -1.61
CA ALA A 322 27.29 7.25 -2.92
C ALA A 322 28.65 7.89 -3.15
N ASP A 323 29.14 7.86 -4.37
CA ASP A 323 30.37 8.60 -4.68
C ASP A 323 30.13 10.10 -4.50
N LEU A 324 29.15 10.69 -5.19
CA LEU A 324 29.01 12.14 -5.23
C LEU A 324 28.22 12.73 -4.07
N GLY A 325 27.07 12.16 -3.70
CA GLY A 325 26.21 12.81 -2.69
C GLY A 325 24.96 12.04 -2.31
N GLY A 326 24.46 12.31 -1.10
CA GLY A 326 23.33 11.59 -0.55
C GLY A 326 23.67 10.13 -0.33
N GLY A 327 24.59 9.84 0.61
CA GLY A 327 25.08 8.46 0.82
C GLY A 327 23.96 7.44 0.98
N ALA A 328 22.84 7.83 1.59
CA ALA A 328 21.59 7.05 1.57
C ALA A 328 20.60 7.54 0.51
N ILE A 329 20.14 8.78 0.60
CA ILE A 329 19.06 9.33 -0.22
C ILE A 329 19.55 10.54 -1.01
N TYR A 330 19.23 10.55 -2.30
CA TYR A 330 19.34 11.73 -3.15
C TYR A 330 17.99 12.09 -3.75
N MET A 331 17.57 13.34 -3.67
CA MET A 331 16.38 13.84 -4.39
C MET A 331 16.79 15.01 -5.28
N ALA A 332 16.47 14.89 -6.56
CA ALA A 332 16.83 15.88 -7.57
C ALA A 332 15.86 17.08 -7.58
N TRP A 333 15.92 17.89 -8.63
CA TRP A 333 15.25 19.19 -8.67
C TRP A 333 13.72 19.04 -8.63
N ASN A 334 13.04 19.98 -7.95
CA ASN A 334 11.58 19.99 -7.78
C ASN A 334 11.00 18.71 -7.19
N SER A 335 11.78 18.02 -6.36
CA SER A 335 11.34 16.79 -5.69
C SER A 335 10.73 17.07 -4.32
N ASN A 336 9.98 16.11 -3.77
CA ASN A 336 9.52 16.16 -2.38
C ASN A 336 10.10 15.00 -1.57
N LEU A 337 10.50 15.28 -0.33
CA LEU A 337 11.02 14.28 0.60
C LEU A 337 10.40 14.47 1.99
N SER A 338 9.72 13.43 2.46
CA SER A 338 9.22 13.32 3.84
C SER A 338 9.90 12.15 4.54
N VAL A 339 10.62 12.43 5.62
CA VAL A 339 11.33 11.44 6.42
C VAL A 339 10.76 11.44 7.84
N ASN A 340 10.11 10.34 8.23
CA ASN A 340 9.49 10.22 9.53
C ASN A 340 9.99 8.96 10.26
N ASN A 341 10.28 9.08 11.56
CA ASN A 341 10.60 7.95 12.43
C ASN A 341 11.71 7.03 11.88
N SER A 342 12.71 7.59 11.21
CA SER A 342 13.70 6.81 10.44
C SER A 342 15.10 6.97 11.00
N LYS A 343 16.00 6.03 10.69
CA LYS A 343 17.38 6.04 11.19
C LYS A 343 18.35 6.01 10.03
N PHE A 344 19.38 6.85 10.10
CA PHE A 344 20.46 6.91 9.13
C PHE A 344 21.77 6.67 9.87
N ASN A 345 22.36 5.48 9.70
CA ASN A 345 23.59 5.11 10.37
C ASN A 345 24.69 4.71 9.38
N GLY A 346 25.86 5.34 9.49
CA GLY A 346 27.05 4.94 8.74
C GLY A 346 26.99 5.19 7.23
N ASN A 347 26.07 6.03 6.75
CA ASN A 347 25.96 6.34 5.32
C ASN A 347 27.03 7.35 4.90
N GLN A 348 27.53 7.23 3.67
CA GLN A 348 28.70 8.01 3.23
C GLN A 348 28.57 8.58 1.82
N ALA A 349 29.05 9.81 1.65
CA ALA A 349 29.43 10.39 0.36
C ALA A 349 30.96 10.49 0.30
N ILE A 350 31.59 9.89 -0.73
CA ILE A 350 33.04 9.62 -0.70
C ILE A 350 33.90 10.39 -1.72
N ALA A 351 33.31 10.96 -2.77
CA ALA A 351 34.03 11.66 -3.83
C ALA A 351 34.30 13.12 -3.44
N GLY A 352 35.57 13.52 -3.48
CA GLY A 352 36.01 14.90 -3.23
C GLY A 352 35.41 15.89 -4.22
N ASN A 353 34.93 17.03 -3.71
CA ASN A 353 34.51 18.24 -4.45
C ASN A 353 33.10 18.25 -5.05
N ASP A 354 32.16 17.50 -4.48
CA ASP A 354 30.75 17.65 -4.83
C ASP A 354 30.02 18.59 -3.86
N GLU A 355 29.35 19.62 -4.37
CA GLU A 355 28.57 20.57 -3.55
C GLU A 355 27.40 19.91 -2.80
N ARG A 356 26.97 18.71 -3.24
CA ARG A 356 25.87 17.91 -2.69
C ARG A 356 26.37 16.69 -1.93
N GLY A 357 27.62 16.73 -1.45
CA GLY A 357 28.34 15.63 -0.81
C GLY A 357 27.86 15.23 0.59
N ALA A 358 26.56 15.22 0.87
CA ALA A 358 26.04 14.83 2.18
C ALA A 358 26.12 13.32 2.45
N GLY A 359 26.49 12.98 3.69
CA GLY A 359 26.68 11.58 4.10
C GLY A 359 25.39 10.76 4.12
N ALA A 360 24.24 11.35 4.48
CA ALA A 360 22.96 10.65 4.50
C ALA A 360 22.03 11.13 3.38
N ILE A 361 21.60 12.39 3.43
CA ILE A 361 20.57 12.92 2.53
C ILE A 361 21.12 14.15 1.81
N ALA A 362 21.06 14.14 0.48
CA ALA A 362 21.23 15.35 -0.32
C ALA A 362 19.94 15.66 -1.10
N PHE A 363 19.50 16.92 -1.02
CA PHE A 363 18.23 17.37 -1.57
C PHE A 363 18.43 18.63 -2.43
N VAL A 364 17.81 18.69 -3.61
CA VAL A 364 17.92 19.83 -4.53
C VAL A 364 16.59 20.59 -4.59
N SER A 365 16.63 21.87 -4.25
CA SER A 365 15.52 22.82 -4.27
C SER A 365 15.19 23.25 -5.71
N PRO A 366 13.96 23.73 -5.99
CA PRO A 366 12.84 23.87 -5.07
C PRO A 366 12.21 22.51 -4.73
N GLY A 367 11.26 22.48 -3.81
CA GLY A 367 10.60 21.27 -3.34
C GLY A 367 10.40 21.27 -1.84
N THR A 368 9.62 20.32 -1.33
CA THR A 368 9.40 20.19 0.13
C THR A 368 10.33 19.15 0.70
N PHE A 369 11.15 19.53 1.68
CA PHE A 369 11.97 18.60 2.43
C PHE A 369 11.62 18.68 3.92
N THR A 370 11.19 17.57 4.49
CA THR A 370 10.81 17.47 5.90
C THR A 370 11.44 16.24 6.56
N VAL A 371 11.99 16.43 7.74
CA VAL A 371 12.52 15.35 8.59
C VAL A 371 11.92 15.48 10.00
N ARG A 372 11.31 14.41 10.51
CA ARG A 372 10.73 14.36 11.85
C ARG A 372 11.12 13.07 12.57
N ASN A 373 11.35 13.17 13.88
CA ASN A 373 11.57 12.03 14.77
C ASN A 373 12.62 11.03 14.25
N SER A 374 13.71 11.53 13.64
CA SER A 374 14.67 10.69 12.93
C SER A 374 16.09 10.88 13.45
N ASP A 375 16.85 9.80 13.49
CA ASP A 375 18.21 9.77 14.04
C ASP A 375 19.26 9.72 12.92
N PHE A 376 20.33 10.50 13.05
CA PHE A 376 21.46 10.52 12.12
C PHE A 376 22.76 10.28 12.89
N THR A 377 23.33 9.08 12.76
CA THR A 377 24.54 8.67 13.49
C THR A 377 25.63 8.23 12.52
N ASN A 378 26.89 8.58 12.80
CA ASN A 378 28.05 8.09 12.03
C ASN A 378 28.01 8.32 10.52
N ASN A 379 27.17 9.24 10.02
CA ASN A 379 27.13 9.57 8.60
C ASN A 379 28.33 10.47 8.26
N ARG A 380 28.90 10.27 7.07
CA ARG A 380 30.09 11.00 6.62
C ARG A 380 29.87 11.57 5.23
N GLY A 381 29.78 12.90 5.16
CA GLY A 381 29.79 13.64 3.90
C GLY A 381 30.96 14.60 3.84
N ILE A 382 31.29 15.04 2.63
CA ILE A 382 32.30 16.06 2.37
C ILE A 382 31.68 17.46 2.53
N VAL A 383 30.40 17.59 2.17
CA VAL A 383 29.60 18.80 2.36
C VAL A 383 28.32 18.39 3.12
N GLY A 384 28.34 18.58 4.44
CA GLY A 384 27.28 18.13 5.35
C GLY A 384 27.49 16.70 5.87
N GLY A 385 27.70 16.52 7.17
CA GLY A 385 27.93 15.19 7.76
C GLY A 385 26.74 14.24 7.54
N ALA A 386 25.52 14.76 7.68
CA ALA A 386 24.28 13.99 7.48
C ALA A 386 23.44 14.55 6.33
N ILE A 387 23.05 15.83 6.41
CA ILE A 387 22.08 16.43 5.48
C ILE A 387 22.71 17.63 4.76
N ASN A 388 22.46 17.74 3.46
CA ASN A 388 22.71 18.93 2.65
C ASN A 388 21.48 19.23 1.79
N SER A 389 21.08 20.49 1.74
CA SER A 389 19.99 20.98 0.89
C SER A 389 20.47 22.24 0.20
N LEU A 390 20.33 22.32 -1.12
CA LEU A 390 20.75 23.46 -1.93
C LEU A 390 19.63 23.95 -2.82
#